data_AF-A0A415FNB1-F1
#
_entry.id   AF-A0A415FNB1-F1
#
_cell.length_a   1.000
_cell.length_b   1.000
_cell.length_c   1.000
_cell.angle_alpha   90.00
_cell.angle_beta   90.00
_cell.angle_gamma   90.00
#
_symmetry.space_group_name_H-M   'P 1'
#
loop_
_entity.id
_entity.type
_entity.pdbx_description
1 polymer ?
#
loop_
_entity_poly.entity_id
_entity_poly.type
_entity_poly.pdbx_seq_one_letter_code
_entity_poly.pdbx_strand_id
1 'polypeptide(L)'
;MARSSRTSQASQARAARQIKRLYEMCAMAIVAGRADLDGAAEVGFDIELPVFSVGAAGELANVHPQTLRQYDRLGLVVPQRTEGGARRYSLRDISRLAQAQQLSQEEGINLAGITRILELEEENRELRRQVERLRKPAGSSVFAADADGGIVEVERSQRARMWRRQLRADARQLPSRESVRAERAEEGGDMGSRSVVVWGIR
;
A
#
# COMPACT_ATOMS: atom_id res chain seq x y z
N MET A 1 -35.49 -1.83 21.96
CA MET A 1 -34.60 -2.29 20.86
C MET A 1 -34.04 -1.18 19.95
N ALA A 2 -34.43 0.10 20.07
CA ALA A 2 -34.01 1.18 19.14
C ALA A 2 -32.69 1.94 19.48
N ARG A 3 -31.99 1.62 20.58
CA ARG A 3 -30.74 2.30 20.99
C ARG A 3 -29.47 1.64 20.41
N SER A 4 -29.43 0.31 20.26
CA SER A 4 -28.27 -0.42 19.69
C SER A 4 -28.04 -0.16 18.20
N SER A 5 -29.10 0.15 17.43
CA SER A 5 -28.99 0.47 16.00
C SER A 5 -28.38 1.85 15.75
N ARG A 6 -28.64 2.84 16.63
CA ARG A 6 -28.05 4.19 16.52
C ARG A 6 -26.58 4.25 16.88
N THR A 7 -26.14 3.48 17.89
CA THR A 7 -24.72 3.39 18.27
C THR A 7 -23.89 2.69 17.19
N SER A 8 -24.45 1.66 16.54
CA SER A 8 -23.83 0.98 15.40
C SER A 8 -23.73 1.87 14.15
N GLN A 9 -24.75 2.67 13.82
CA GLN A 9 -24.67 3.62 12.71
C GLN A 9 -23.64 4.74 12.97
N ALA A 10 -23.54 5.23 14.21
CA ALA A 10 -22.58 6.27 14.56
C ALA A 10 -21.12 5.76 14.51
N SER A 11 -20.86 4.50 14.87
CA SER A 11 -19.52 3.90 14.73
C SER A 11 -19.16 3.66 13.26
N GLN A 12 -20.10 3.15 12.45
CA GLN A 12 -19.91 2.98 11.00
C GLN A 12 -19.61 4.31 10.30
N ALA A 13 -20.32 5.39 10.63
CA ALA A 13 -20.07 6.71 10.06
C ALA A 13 -18.68 7.28 10.44
N ARG A 14 -18.14 6.96 11.62
CA ARG A 14 -16.77 7.33 12.00
C ARG A 14 -15.74 6.51 11.23
N ALA A 15 -15.93 5.20 11.12
CA ALA A 15 -15.07 4.31 10.35
C ALA A 15 -15.00 4.74 8.87
N ALA A 16 -16.14 5.06 8.24
CA ALA A 16 -16.18 5.54 6.87
C ALA A 16 -15.40 6.85 6.66
N ARG A 17 -15.49 7.81 7.60
CA ARG A 17 -14.68 9.03 7.56
C ARG A 17 -13.19 8.77 7.73
N GLN A 18 -12.83 7.83 8.60
CA GLN A 18 -11.44 7.43 8.81
C GLN A 18 -10.85 6.77 7.56
N ILE A 19 -11.60 5.86 6.93
CA ILE A 19 -11.22 5.24 5.64
C ILE A 19 -11.00 6.33 4.59
N LYS A 20 -11.98 7.24 4.41
CA LYS A 20 -11.83 8.34 3.45
C LYS A 20 -10.55 9.14 3.67
N ARG A 21 -10.22 9.45 4.93
CA ARG A 21 -9.01 10.20 5.28
C ARG A 21 -7.71 9.42 4.98
N LEU A 22 -7.70 8.11 5.20
CA LEU A 22 -6.56 7.26 4.81
C LEU A 22 -6.33 7.29 3.29
N TYR A 23 -7.42 7.16 2.52
CA TYR A 23 -7.37 7.25 1.07
C TYR A 23 -6.93 8.63 0.59
N GLU A 24 -7.40 9.72 1.20
CA GLU A 24 -6.94 11.07 0.90
C GLU A 24 -5.43 11.24 1.15
N MET A 25 -4.92 10.74 2.28
CA MET A 25 -3.47 10.80 2.56
C MET A 25 -2.66 9.99 1.56
N CYS A 26 -3.15 8.79 1.20
CA CYS A 26 -2.53 7.97 0.16
C CYS A 26 -2.51 8.70 -1.19
N ALA A 27 -3.65 9.29 -1.60
CA ALA A 27 -3.76 10.08 -2.81
C ALA A 27 -2.76 11.25 -2.83
N MET A 28 -2.66 12.01 -1.73
CA MET A 28 -1.68 13.10 -1.61
C MET A 28 -0.24 12.63 -1.69
N ALA A 29 0.08 11.46 -1.11
CA ALA A 29 1.42 10.88 -1.21
C ALA A 29 1.75 10.48 -2.65
N ILE A 30 0.79 9.91 -3.38
CA ILE A 30 0.94 9.54 -4.80
C ILE A 30 1.13 10.78 -5.67
N VAL A 31 0.27 11.80 -5.50
CA VAL A 31 0.39 13.06 -6.27
C VAL A 31 1.72 13.76 -6.00
N ALA A 32 2.22 13.69 -4.76
CA ALA A 32 3.53 14.24 -4.41
C ALA A 32 4.73 13.37 -4.86
N GLY A 33 4.50 12.26 -5.57
CA GLY A 33 5.55 11.34 -6.02
C GLY A 33 6.27 10.60 -4.88
N ARG A 34 5.69 10.60 -3.67
CA ARG A 34 6.26 9.94 -2.48
C ARG A 34 5.80 8.49 -2.31
N ALA A 35 4.80 8.09 -3.08
CA ALA A 35 4.27 6.73 -3.15
C ALA A 35 3.84 6.42 -4.58
N ASP A 36 3.81 5.14 -4.94
CA ASP A 36 3.24 4.65 -6.19
C ASP A 36 1.99 3.79 -5.92
N LEU A 37 1.22 3.50 -6.98
CA LEU A 37 0.02 2.66 -6.87
C LEU A 37 0.35 1.22 -6.46
N ASP A 38 1.54 0.75 -6.83
CA ASP A 38 2.02 -0.61 -6.54
C ASP A 38 2.26 -0.77 -5.04
N GLY A 39 2.98 0.17 -4.41
CA GLY A 39 3.17 0.21 -2.95
C GLY A 39 1.87 0.45 -2.19
N ALA A 40 0.94 1.25 -2.72
CA ALA A 40 -0.40 1.41 -2.13
C ALA A 40 -1.18 0.08 -2.11
N ALA A 41 -1.12 -0.70 -3.19
CA ALA A 41 -1.75 -2.01 -3.26
C ALA A 41 -1.10 -3.02 -2.29
N GLU A 42 0.24 -3.01 -2.16
CA GLU A 42 0.97 -3.90 -1.25
C GLU A 42 0.59 -3.70 0.23
N VAL A 43 0.33 -2.46 0.65
CA VAL A 43 -0.11 -2.16 2.02
C VAL A 43 -1.61 -2.35 2.25
N GLY A 44 -2.35 -2.80 1.23
CA GLY A 44 -3.77 -3.19 1.33
C GLY A 44 -4.78 -2.11 0.97
N PHE A 45 -4.41 -1.04 0.25
CA PHE A 45 -5.39 -0.14 -0.34
C PHE A 45 -6.02 -0.76 -1.60
N ASP A 46 -7.33 -0.59 -1.74
CA ASP A 46 -8.01 -0.89 -3.00
C ASP A 46 -7.91 0.33 -3.92
N ILE A 47 -7.00 0.27 -4.88
CA ILE A 47 -6.71 1.38 -5.79
C ILE A 47 -7.86 1.70 -6.75
N GLU A 48 -8.82 0.79 -6.94
CA GLU A 48 -10.00 0.96 -7.81
C GLU A 48 -11.23 1.46 -7.05
N LEU A 49 -11.17 1.51 -5.71
CA LEU A 49 -12.29 1.89 -4.89
C LEU A 49 -12.70 3.36 -5.16
N PRO A 50 -13.97 3.63 -5.56
CA PRO A 50 -14.44 4.95 -5.98
C PRO A 50 -14.74 5.87 -4.78
N VAL A 51 -13.69 6.36 -4.11
CA VAL A 51 -13.81 7.12 -2.85
C VAL A 51 -14.00 8.63 -3.06
N PHE A 52 -13.43 9.20 -4.12
CA PHE A 52 -13.32 10.66 -4.26
C PHE A 52 -14.45 11.26 -5.10
N SER A 53 -15.01 12.39 -4.66
CA SER A 53 -15.93 13.19 -5.48
C SER A 53 -15.18 14.02 -6.53
N VAL A 54 -15.88 14.58 -7.52
CA VAL A 54 -15.27 15.49 -8.52
C VAL A 54 -14.51 16.64 -7.88
N GLY A 55 -15.04 17.24 -6.81
CA GLY A 55 -14.38 18.33 -6.10
C GLY A 55 -13.09 17.89 -5.43
N ALA A 56 -13.15 16.81 -4.66
CA ALA A 56 -11.97 16.25 -3.99
C ALA A 56 -10.90 15.80 -5.00
N ALA A 57 -11.29 15.19 -6.12
CA ALA A 57 -10.37 14.80 -7.18
C ALA A 57 -9.69 16.03 -7.82
N GLY A 58 -10.44 17.12 -8.02
CA GLY A 58 -9.89 18.36 -8.56
C GLY A 58 -8.89 19.03 -7.62
N GLU A 59 -9.18 19.03 -6.33
CA GLU A 59 -8.25 19.52 -5.31
C GLU A 59 -6.98 18.66 -5.24
N LEU A 60 -7.12 17.34 -5.23
CA LEU A 60 -5.98 16.41 -5.16
C LEU A 60 -5.08 16.48 -6.39
N ALA A 61 -5.65 16.54 -7.59
CA ALA A 61 -4.89 16.60 -8.84
C ALA A 61 -4.50 18.02 -9.25
N ASN A 62 -4.91 19.05 -8.49
CA ASN A 62 -4.79 20.45 -8.86
C ASN A 62 -5.39 20.78 -10.26
N VAL A 63 -6.57 20.22 -10.53
CA VAL A 63 -7.29 20.37 -11.80
C VAL A 63 -8.68 20.95 -11.56
N HIS A 64 -9.09 21.91 -12.39
CA HIS A 64 -10.43 22.49 -12.27
C HIS A 64 -11.53 21.43 -12.55
N PRO A 65 -12.63 21.37 -11.77
CA PRO A 65 -13.71 20.38 -11.96
C PRO A 65 -14.30 20.32 -13.37
N GLN A 66 -14.30 21.44 -14.11
CA GLN A 66 -14.74 21.48 -15.51
C GLN A 66 -13.78 20.72 -16.44
N THR A 67 -12.48 20.85 -16.21
CA THR A 67 -11.44 20.13 -16.95
C THR A 67 -11.50 18.64 -16.67
N LEU A 68 -11.78 18.23 -15.42
CA LEU A 68 -12.03 16.82 -15.10
C LEU A 68 -13.21 16.23 -15.89
N ARG A 69 -14.29 17.00 -16.08
CA ARG A 69 -15.42 16.58 -16.92
C ARG A 69 -15.05 16.51 -18.40
N GLN A 70 -14.11 17.33 -18.85
CA GLN A 70 -13.57 17.24 -20.21
C GLN A 70 -12.70 15.98 -20.37
N TYR A 71 -11.84 15.68 -19.40
CA TYR A 71 -11.00 14.48 -19.40
C TYR A 71 -11.85 13.20 -19.37
N ASP A 72 -12.94 13.17 -18.58
CA ASP A 72 -13.94 12.09 -18.59
C ASP A 72 -14.58 11.91 -19.99
N ARG A 73 -15.04 13.00 -20.62
CA ARG A 73 -15.64 12.92 -21.97
C ARG A 73 -14.67 12.46 -23.04
N LEU A 74 -13.38 12.73 -22.87
CA LEU A 74 -12.33 12.34 -23.80
C LEU A 74 -11.76 10.96 -23.51
N GLY A 75 -12.25 10.28 -22.47
CA GLY A 75 -11.84 8.91 -22.12
C GLY A 75 -10.50 8.82 -21.40
N LEU A 76 -9.88 9.94 -21.02
CA LEU A 76 -8.61 9.93 -20.30
C LEU A 76 -8.75 9.25 -18.92
N VAL A 77 -9.87 9.50 -18.24
CA VAL A 77 -10.24 8.85 -16.98
C VAL A 77 -11.69 8.41 -17.08
N VAL A 78 -12.00 7.22 -16.58
CA VAL A 78 -13.34 6.64 -16.61
C VAL A 78 -13.84 6.49 -15.17
N PRO A 79 -14.43 7.54 -14.58
CA PRO A 79 -14.89 7.51 -13.20
C PRO A 79 -16.10 6.59 -13.06
N GLN A 80 -16.19 5.89 -11.93
CA GLN A 80 -17.39 5.17 -11.58
C GLN A 80 -18.53 6.15 -11.28
N ARG A 81 -19.77 5.74 -11.56
CA ARG A 81 -20.96 6.55 -11.31
C ARG A 81 -21.79 5.92 -10.20
N THR A 82 -22.21 6.75 -9.25
CA THR A 82 -23.23 6.36 -8.27
C THR A 82 -24.61 6.25 -8.94
N GLU A 83 -25.58 5.61 -8.27
CA GLU A 83 -26.96 5.52 -8.76
C GLU A 83 -27.57 6.89 -9.11
N GLY A 84 -27.19 7.94 -8.36
CA GLY A 84 -27.59 9.33 -8.64
C GLY A 84 -26.81 10.01 -9.77
N GLY A 85 -26.00 9.29 -10.55
CA GLY A 85 -25.21 9.80 -11.66
C GLY A 85 -23.99 10.64 -11.27
N ALA A 86 -23.70 10.80 -9.97
CA ALA A 86 -22.53 11.53 -9.51
C ALA A 86 -21.26 10.70 -9.74
N ARG A 87 -20.24 11.33 -10.32
CA ARG A 87 -18.92 10.74 -10.56
C ARG A 87 -18.18 10.48 -9.25
N ARG A 88 -17.48 9.36 -9.22
CA ARG A 88 -16.57 8.95 -8.17
C ARG A 88 -15.27 8.47 -8.79
N TYR A 89 -14.17 8.94 -8.21
CA TYR A 89 -12.82 8.66 -8.68
C TYR A 89 -12.12 7.75 -7.68
N SER A 90 -11.27 6.87 -8.19
CA SER A 90 -10.41 5.97 -7.43
C SER A 90 -9.01 6.56 -7.20
N LEU A 91 -8.16 5.86 -6.43
CA LEU A 91 -6.76 6.27 -6.28
C LEU A 91 -6.01 6.21 -7.62
N ARG A 92 -6.31 5.21 -8.45
CA ARG A 92 -5.77 5.10 -9.81
C ARG A 92 -6.15 6.33 -10.64
N ASP A 93 -7.41 6.75 -10.58
CA ASP A 93 -7.87 7.93 -11.31
C ASP A 93 -7.12 9.18 -10.87
N ILE A 94 -6.92 9.39 -9.56
CA ILE A 94 -6.16 10.54 -9.05
C ILE A 94 -4.72 10.52 -9.55
N SER A 95 -4.06 9.36 -9.51
CA SER A 95 -2.70 9.19 -10.03
C SER A 95 -2.62 9.56 -11.51
N ARG A 96 -3.58 9.07 -12.31
CA ARG A 96 -3.65 9.34 -13.76
C ARG A 96 -3.91 10.82 -14.04
N LEU A 97 -4.80 11.46 -13.28
CA LEU A 97 -5.09 12.89 -13.41
C LEU A 97 -3.87 13.76 -13.09
N ALA A 98 -3.12 13.41 -12.05
CA ALA A 98 -1.91 14.13 -11.67
C ALA A 98 -0.82 14.02 -12.75
N GLN A 99 -0.58 12.82 -13.28
CA GLN A 99 0.36 12.61 -14.39
C GLN A 99 -0.07 13.36 -15.65
N ALA A 100 -1.36 13.30 -16.01
CA ALA A 100 -1.89 14.04 -17.15
C ALA A 100 -1.68 15.55 -16.99
N GLN A 101 -1.89 16.07 -15.77
CA GLN A 101 -1.68 17.48 -15.49
C GLN A 101 -0.21 17.88 -15.61
N GLN A 102 0.70 17.04 -15.10
CA GLN A 102 2.13 17.26 -15.20
C GLN A 102 2.61 17.28 -16.66
N LEU A 103 2.26 16.26 -17.45
CA LEU A 103 2.60 16.18 -18.88
C LEU A 103 2.02 17.36 -19.68
N SER A 104 0.81 17.81 -19.33
CA SER A 104 0.19 18.96 -19.99
C SER A 104 0.88 20.28 -19.65
N GLN A 105 1.32 20.48 -18.40
CA GLN A 105 1.89 21.76 -17.95
C GLN A 105 3.38 21.87 -18.23
N GLU A 106 4.15 20.79 -18.02
CA GLU A 106 5.61 20.80 -18.14
C GLU A 106 6.06 20.57 -19.58
N GLU A 107 5.40 19.64 -20.30
CA GLU A 107 5.83 19.21 -21.63
C GLU A 107 4.95 19.78 -22.76
N GLY A 108 3.83 20.42 -22.42
CA GLY A 108 2.91 21.01 -23.40
C GLY A 108 2.25 19.98 -24.31
N ILE A 109 2.18 18.72 -23.89
CA ILE A 109 1.66 17.63 -24.71
C ILE A 109 0.15 17.77 -24.87
N ASN A 110 -0.34 17.50 -26.07
CA ASN A 110 -1.78 17.49 -26.33
C ASN A 110 -2.47 16.32 -25.61
N LEU A 111 -3.77 16.46 -25.34
CA LEU A 111 -4.50 15.48 -24.55
C LEU A 111 -4.58 14.07 -25.18
N ALA A 112 -4.55 13.97 -26.52
CA ALA A 112 -4.51 12.68 -27.20
C ALA A 112 -3.16 11.98 -27.02
N GLY A 113 -2.07 12.75 -27.04
CA GLY A 113 -0.72 12.29 -26.74
C GLY A 113 -0.61 11.84 -25.29
N ILE A 114 -1.12 12.63 -24.34
CA ILE A 114 -1.19 12.27 -22.92
C ILE A 114 -1.93 10.95 -22.73
N THR A 115 -3.10 10.80 -23.34
CA THR A 115 -3.89 9.54 -23.25
C THR A 115 -3.08 8.36 -23.75
N ARG A 116 -2.40 8.51 -24.90
CA ARG A 116 -1.56 7.44 -25.46
C ARG A 116 -0.35 7.11 -24.60
N ILE A 117 0.30 8.12 -24.01
CA ILE A 117 1.45 7.93 -23.11
C ILE A 117 1.01 7.12 -21.89
N LEU A 118 -0.09 7.52 -21.25
CA LEU A 118 -0.60 6.86 -20.05
C LEU A 118 -1.05 5.41 -20.32
N GLU A 119 -1.63 5.14 -21.49
CA GLU A 119 -1.91 3.77 -21.94
C GLU A 119 -0.64 2.93 -22.06
N LEU A 120 0.38 3.48 -22.73
CA LEU A 120 1.67 2.80 -22.94
C LEU A 120 2.41 2.57 -21.62
N GLU A 121 2.34 3.52 -20.69
CA GLU A 121 2.94 3.37 -19.36
C GLU A 121 2.26 2.26 -18.56
N GLU A 122 0.94 2.13 -18.65
CA GLU A 122 0.21 1.05 -18.00
C GLU A 122 0.55 -0.32 -18.62
N GLU A 123 0.56 -0.40 -19.95
CA GLU A 123 0.99 -1.61 -20.65
C GLU A 123 2.44 -1.99 -20.26
N ASN A 124 3.34 -1.00 -20.18
CA ASN A 124 4.71 -1.22 -19.74
C ASN A 124 4.77 -1.73 -18.29
N ARG A 125 3.95 -1.16 -17.40
CA ARG A 125 3.84 -1.59 -16.00
C ARG A 125 3.38 -3.04 -15.91
N GLU A 126 2.34 -3.41 -16.66
CA GLU A 126 1.83 -4.78 -16.72
C GLU A 126 2.89 -5.75 -17.26
N LEU A 127 3.56 -5.40 -18.36
CA LEU A 127 4.65 -6.20 -18.93
C LEU A 127 5.80 -6.37 -17.93
N ARG A 128 6.20 -5.31 -17.21
CA ARG A 128 7.22 -5.41 -16.16
C ARG A 128 6.80 -6.35 -15.04
N ARG A 129 5.55 -6.26 -14.56
CA ARG A 129 5.00 -7.17 -13.55
C ARG A 129 4.95 -8.61 -14.04
N GLN A 130 4.62 -8.84 -15.31
CA GLN A 130 4.65 -10.17 -15.92
C GLN A 130 6.08 -10.72 -16.00
N VAL A 131 7.03 -9.91 -16.46
CA VAL A 131 8.45 -10.27 -16.53
C VAL A 131 8.98 -10.60 -15.14
N GLU A 132 8.66 -9.81 -14.12
CA GLU A 132 9.08 -10.09 -12.74
C GLU A 132 8.49 -11.40 -12.23
N ARG A 133 7.21 -11.65 -12.49
CA ARG A 133 6.55 -12.92 -12.14
C ARG A 133 7.19 -14.14 -12.81
N LEU A 134 7.56 -14.02 -14.09
CA LEU A 134 8.24 -15.09 -14.83
C LEU A 134 9.71 -15.25 -14.43
N ARG A 135 10.37 -14.16 -14.03
CA ARG A 135 11.75 -14.18 -13.51
C ARG A 135 11.84 -14.74 -12.10
N LYS A 136 10.75 -14.72 -11.31
CA LYS A 136 10.68 -15.48 -10.07
C LYS A 136 10.81 -16.97 -10.44
N PRO A 137 11.86 -17.67 -9.97
CA PRO A 137 12.11 -19.04 -10.40
C PRO A 137 10.92 -19.93 -10.04
N ALA A 138 10.44 -20.72 -11.00
CA ALA A 138 9.29 -21.62 -10.94
C ALA A 138 9.40 -22.78 -9.91
N GLY A 139 10.11 -22.59 -8.81
CA GLY A 139 10.30 -23.55 -7.73
C GLY A 139 10.62 -22.93 -6.38
N SER A 140 10.38 -21.62 -6.18
CA SER A 140 10.51 -21.01 -4.86
C SER A 140 9.24 -21.13 -4.02
N SER A 141 8.04 -21.30 -4.57
CA SER A 141 6.87 -21.48 -3.72
C SER A 141 6.77 -22.90 -3.15
N VAL A 142 6.52 -23.00 -1.86
CA VAL A 142 6.06 -24.22 -1.20
C VAL A 142 4.67 -23.96 -0.65
N PHE A 143 3.78 -24.89 -0.95
CA PHE A 143 2.47 -24.94 -0.33
C PHE A 143 2.63 -25.38 1.13
N ALA A 144 2.22 -24.53 2.07
CA ALA A 144 2.12 -24.85 3.48
C ALA A 144 0.64 -24.92 3.87
N ALA A 145 0.31 -25.84 4.78
CA ALA A 145 -1.00 -25.85 5.40
C ALA A 145 -1.02 -24.84 6.56
N ASP A 146 -2.02 -23.97 6.60
CA ASP A 146 -2.31 -23.15 7.78
C ASP A 146 -2.91 -24.02 8.92
N ALA A 147 -3.10 -23.42 10.10
CA ALA A 147 -3.62 -24.14 11.26
C ALA A 147 -5.07 -24.65 11.09
N ASP A 148 -5.80 -24.10 10.10
CA ASP A 148 -7.19 -24.42 9.79
C ASP A 148 -7.30 -25.39 8.59
N GLY A 149 -6.17 -25.86 8.04
CA GLY A 149 -6.11 -26.80 6.93
C GLY A 149 -6.17 -26.18 5.53
N GLY A 150 -6.11 -24.85 5.42
CA GLY A 150 -6.01 -24.10 4.17
C GLY A 150 -4.61 -24.18 3.55
N ILE A 151 -4.53 -24.23 2.22
CA ILE A 151 -3.26 -24.24 1.49
C ILE A 151 -2.85 -22.80 1.20
N VAL A 152 -1.75 -22.35 1.82
CA VAL A 152 -1.14 -21.04 1.55
C VAL A 152 0.18 -21.20 0.79
N GLU A 153 0.37 -20.40 -0.24
CA GLU A 153 1.61 -20.37 -1.02
C GLU A 153 2.68 -19.57 -0.27
N VAL A 154 3.76 -20.22 0.16
CA VAL A 154 4.85 -19.59 0.91
C VAL A 154 6.12 -19.54 0.07
N GLU A 155 6.66 -18.33 -0.11
CA GLU A 155 7.89 -18.10 -0.87
C GLU A 155 9.13 -18.61 -0.11
N ARG A 156 9.84 -19.61 -0.65
CA ARG A 156 11.16 -20.08 -0.19
C ARG A 156 12.23 -19.06 -0.54
N SER A 157 12.33 -18.00 0.26
CA SER A 157 13.48 -17.11 0.20
C SER A 157 14.75 -17.85 0.65
N GLN A 158 15.69 -18.05 -0.30
CA GLN A 158 16.99 -18.66 0.01
C GLN A 158 17.79 -17.82 1.02
N ARG A 159 17.67 -16.48 0.93
CA ARG A 159 18.23 -15.52 1.90
C ARG A 159 17.68 -15.73 3.31
N ALA A 160 16.39 -15.98 3.49
CA ALA A 160 15.84 -16.24 4.83
C ALA A 160 16.24 -17.62 5.37
N ARG A 161 16.49 -18.62 4.51
CA ARG A 161 17.06 -19.91 4.95
C ARG A 161 18.52 -19.74 5.40
N MET A 162 19.31 -18.98 4.64
CA MET A 162 20.69 -18.64 5.01
C MET A 162 20.71 -17.85 6.31
N TRP A 163 19.89 -16.80 6.44
CA TRP A 163 19.76 -16.01 7.66
C TRP A 163 19.31 -16.83 8.87
N ARG A 164 18.31 -17.73 8.72
CA ARG A 164 17.91 -18.65 9.80
C ARG A 164 19.01 -19.64 10.18
N ARG A 165 19.81 -20.11 9.21
CA ARG A 165 20.98 -20.95 9.50
C ARG A 165 22.08 -20.16 10.21
N GLN A 166 22.31 -18.92 9.79
CA GLN A 166 23.25 -18.00 10.42
C GLN A 166 22.83 -17.73 11.86
N LEU A 167 21.58 -17.31 12.10
CA LEU A 167 21.02 -17.11 13.43
C LEU A 167 21.11 -18.35 14.32
N ARG A 168 20.94 -19.56 13.78
CA ARG A 168 21.11 -20.80 14.55
C ARG A 168 22.58 -21.16 14.79
N ALA A 169 23.50 -20.72 13.93
CA ALA A 169 24.94 -20.83 14.16
C ALA A 169 25.36 -19.82 15.23
N ASP A 170 24.93 -18.57 15.09
CA ASP A 170 25.19 -17.47 16.02
C ASP A 170 24.56 -17.75 17.39
N ALA A 171 23.35 -18.31 17.44
CA ALA A 171 22.72 -18.72 18.70
C ALA A 171 23.45 -19.86 19.43
N ARG A 172 24.22 -20.68 18.70
CA ARG A 172 25.12 -21.68 19.31
C ARG A 172 26.45 -21.06 19.76
N GLN A 173 26.80 -19.89 19.25
CA GLN A 173 28.00 -19.13 19.63
C GLN A 173 27.71 -18.11 20.74
N LEU A 174 26.44 -17.90 21.11
CA LEU A 174 26.09 -17.08 22.26
C LEU A 174 26.69 -17.71 23.53
N PRO A 175 27.41 -16.92 24.35
CA PRO A 175 27.98 -17.41 25.60
C PRO A 175 26.86 -18.00 26.46
N SER A 176 27.12 -19.17 27.03
CA SER A 176 26.21 -19.80 27.98
C SER A 176 25.79 -18.81 29.07
N ARG A 177 24.58 -18.97 29.62
CA ARG A 177 24.07 -18.09 30.69
C ARG A 177 25.01 -17.99 31.90
N GLU A 178 25.90 -18.97 32.10
CA GLU A 178 26.92 -18.95 33.14
C GLU A 178 28.08 -17.99 32.80
N SER A 179 28.57 -17.98 31.56
CA SER A 179 29.60 -17.04 31.09
C SER A 179 29.15 -15.57 31.16
N VAL A 180 27.90 -15.27 30.80
CA VAL A 180 27.35 -13.89 30.88
C VAL A 180 27.13 -13.44 32.34
N ARG A 181 26.94 -14.39 33.28
CA ARG A 181 26.87 -14.08 34.71
C ARG A 181 28.26 -13.83 35.31
N ALA A 182 29.29 -14.50 34.82
CA ALA A 182 30.68 -14.26 35.24
C ALA A 182 31.14 -12.86 34.80
N GLU A 183 30.89 -12.46 33.55
CA GLU A 183 31.23 -11.12 33.04
C GLU A 183 30.45 -10.00 33.77
N ARG A 184 29.16 -10.22 34.06
CA ARG A 184 28.34 -9.23 34.80
C ARG A 184 28.65 -9.12 36.30
N ALA A 185 29.29 -10.12 36.89
CA ALA A 185 29.75 -10.03 38.28
C ALA A 185 31.01 -9.15 38.40
N GLU A 186 31.75 -8.97 37.31
CA GLU A 186 32.93 -8.09 37.25
C GLU A 186 32.54 -6.62 36.96
N GLU A 187 31.46 -6.37 36.20
CA GLU A 187 30.95 -5.01 35.90
C GLU A 187 29.93 -4.49 36.93
N GLY A 188 30.16 -4.76 38.22
CA GLY A 188 29.34 -4.25 39.31
C GLY A 188 29.58 -2.76 39.58
N GLY A 189 28.83 -1.88 38.90
CA GLY A 189 28.79 -0.44 39.22
C GLY A 189 27.64 0.30 38.54
N ASP A 190 26.53 0.41 39.27
CA ASP A 190 25.48 1.45 39.16
C ASP A 190 24.85 1.73 37.77
N MET A 191 23.60 1.28 37.57
CA MET A 191 22.48 2.15 37.13
C MET A 191 21.18 1.37 36.84
N GLY A 192 20.12 1.76 37.55
CA GLY A 192 18.77 1.98 37.04
C GLY A 192 18.07 0.88 36.23
N SER A 193 17.34 0.00 36.93
CA SER A 193 16.33 -0.91 36.35
C SER A 193 15.31 -0.18 35.47
N ARG A 194 15.41 -0.34 34.15
CA ARG A 194 14.28 -0.20 33.22
C ARG A 194 14.01 -1.54 32.55
N SER A 195 12.98 -2.22 33.04
CA SER A 195 12.43 -3.45 32.47
C SER A 195 11.82 -3.15 31.08
N VAL A 196 12.39 -3.74 30.03
CA VAL A 196 11.78 -3.80 28.70
C VAL A 196 11.01 -5.10 28.57
N VAL A 197 9.68 -5.01 28.47
CA VAL A 197 8.80 -6.15 28.19
C VAL A 197 8.71 -6.32 26.67
N VAL A 198 9.26 -7.42 26.16
CA VAL A 198 9.11 -7.82 24.76
C VAL A 198 7.81 -8.62 24.62
N TRP A 199 6.87 -8.09 23.83
CA TRP A 199 5.62 -8.78 23.50
C TRP A 199 5.90 -9.95 22.56
N GLY A 200 5.48 -11.15 22.98
CA GLY A 200 5.39 -12.33 22.13
C GLY A 200 4.11 -12.28 21.28
N ILE A 201 4.26 -12.54 19.98
CA ILE A 201 3.16 -12.75 19.05
C ILE A 201 2.79 -14.23 19.14
N ARG A 202 1.50 -14.51 19.36
CA ARG A 202 0.90 -15.85 19.35
C ARG A 202 0.21 -16.09 18.02
#